data_AF-A0A0N4UW48-F1
#
_entry.id   AF-A0A0N4UW48-F1
#
_cell.length_a   1.000
_cell.length_b   1.000
_cell.length_c   1.000
_cell.angle_alpha   90.00
_cell.angle_beta   90.00
_cell.angle_gamma   90.00
#
_symmetry.space_group_name_H-M   'P 1'
#
loop_
_entity.id
_entity.type
_entity.pdbx_description
1 polymer ?
#
loop_
_entity_poly.entity_id
_entity_poly.type
_entity_poly.pdbx_seq_one_letter_code
_entity_poly.pdbx_strand_id
1 'polypeptide(L)'
;MLLMLREAVVKRRDSLLILPFVAIVKEKVIFLQFFCSLFIHLESFCSRLPPLKRREKRTIYVATFEKANMLINCLIENDRLQEIGLVIVDEVFLIFVFWILVFSFYLMLSVRHLISTLGEGQIVGITATLANSDEVASFLNASVFTTDFRPVVILATKLAKKDPDGLVPLLQDLIPRKSVIIFCPTKLGCENICKSIVRIAPKSLRHQKTEVRKALVNSLKQDDDGHVYPYLETGLMSGVGFHHSGLTSEEREVVENAFQVGAVSILCSTSTLAAGVNLPARRVIIKAPYVGRELLKKSQYLQMVGRAGRAGYDEIGDAVTIVRSGIEEMKVIDSFQAKLTLNVFFCSVFELTVFKFKSKHSFEKQKIAFSIWLILFKGIVFSSHFHLIFIIIPLDTFTVIDWNIFYEEKEGDVAVRVYAAFMMQRIWKQESFWSVSQRFSVTRGWLQSTLQSICSQASSIARFAETIPSLWALKLLLPELVCKLRECKEQELIPLLAIDYVKRGRARQLYEKGYRTVGAVASADPVVLVQSIQNLSSRHASIIVRSAQVFF
;
A
#
# COMPACT_ATOMS: atom_id res chain seq x y z
N MET A 1 19.80 -9.14 4.97
CA MET A 1 20.69 -8.59 3.93
C MET A 1 22.00 -9.36 3.84
N LEU A 2 22.85 -9.33 4.89
CA LEU A 2 24.14 -10.06 4.93
C LEU A 2 24.01 -11.54 4.52
N LEU A 3 22.97 -12.23 4.99
CA LEU A 3 22.71 -13.63 4.62
C LEU A 3 22.39 -13.81 3.13
N MET A 4 21.65 -12.89 2.51
CA MET A 4 21.35 -12.95 1.06
C MET A 4 22.62 -12.74 0.24
N LEU A 5 23.49 -11.81 0.66
CA LEU A 5 24.80 -11.60 0.02
C LEU A 5 25.69 -12.84 0.15
N ARG A 6 25.75 -13.45 1.34
CA ARG A 6 26.47 -14.70 1.56
C ARG A 6 25.96 -15.80 0.64
N GLU A 7 24.64 -15.95 0.52
CA GLU A 7 24.05 -16.98 -0.33
C GLU A 7 24.37 -16.77 -1.81
N ALA A 8 24.21 -15.54 -2.30
CA ALA A 8 24.44 -15.19 -3.70
C ALA A 8 25.91 -15.24 -4.09
N VAL A 9 26.81 -14.71 -3.26
CA VAL A 9 28.25 -14.55 -3.57
C VAL A 9 29.05 -15.78 -3.20
N VAL A 10 28.87 -16.32 -1.98
CA VAL A 10 29.70 -17.42 -1.46
C VAL A 10 29.14 -18.75 -1.93
N LYS A 11 27.85 -19.00 -1.67
CA LYS A 11 27.23 -20.30 -2.00
C LYS A 11 26.77 -20.40 -3.45
N ARG A 12 26.76 -19.28 -4.18
CA ARG A 12 26.25 -19.19 -5.56
C ARG A 12 24.87 -19.86 -5.68
N ARG A 13 23.93 -19.50 -4.83
CA ARG A 13 22.52 -19.89 -4.92
C ARG A 13 21.60 -18.67 -4.88
N ASP A 14 20.39 -18.84 -5.39
CA ASP A 14 19.37 -17.80 -5.39
C ASP A 14 18.75 -17.66 -4.00
N SER A 15 18.17 -16.50 -3.72
CA SER A 15 17.48 -16.23 -2.46
C SER A 15 16.10 -15.65 -2.68
N LEU A 16 15.17 -15.95 -1.79
CA LEU A 16 13.78 -15.51 -1.84
C LEU A 16 13.44 -14.72 -0.58
N LEU A 17 13.11 -13.44 -0.75
CA LEU A 17 12.61 -12.55 0.29
C LEU A 17 11.10 -12.39 0.16
N ILE A 18 10.39 -12.86 1.19
CA ILE A 18 8.92 -12.86 1.27
C ILE A 18 8.49 -11.75 2.22
N LEU A 19 7.62 -10.85 1.73
CA LEU A 19 7.14 -9.67 2.44
C LEU A 19 5.61 -9.63 2.44
N PRO A 20 4.95 -9.06 3.46
CA PRO A 20 3.50 -9.11 3.57
C PRO A 20 2.75 -8.22 2.58
N PHE A 21 3.35 -7.11 2.15
CA PHE A 21 2.65 -6.10 1.35
C PHE A 21 3.43 -5.67 0.11
N VAL A 22 2.71 -5.41 -0.98
CA VAL A 22 3.26 -4.88 -2.26
C VAL A 22 4.05 -3.58 -2.05
N ALA A 23 3.62 -2.72 -1.11
CA ALA A 23 4.31 -1.48 -0.80
C ALA A 23 5.73 -1.72 -0.26
N ILE A 24 5.87 -2.63 0.73
CA ILE A 24 7.18 -3.00 1.29
C ILE A 24 8.03 -3.69 0.22
N VAL A 25 7.45 -4.54 -0.63
CA VAL A 25 8.20 -5.16 -1.75
C VAL A 25 8.85 -4.09 -2.62
N LYS A 26 8.09 -3.08 -3.06
CA LYS A 26 8.63 -1.97 -3.87
C LYS A 26 9.75 -1.24 -3.15
N GLU A 27 9.57 -0.93 -1.87
CA GLU A 27 10.60 -0.27 -1.05
C GLU A 27 11.88 -1.11 -0.95
N LYS A 28 11.77 -2.40 -0.63
CA LYS A 28 12.93 -3.30 -0.50
C LYS A 28 13.62 -3.53 -1.84
N VAL A 29 12.89 -3.52 -2.95
CA VAL A 29 13.49 -3.60 -4.28
C VAL A 29 14.38 -2.38 -4.54
N ILE A 30 13.89 -1.17 -4.27
CA ILE A 30 14.69 0.07 -4.42
C ILE A 30 15.94 0.00 -3.54
N PHE A 31 15.79 -0.44 -2.28
CA PHE A 31 16.92 -0.57 -1.35
C PHE A 31 17.95 -1.61 -1.81
N LEU A 32 17.51 -2.76 -2.33
CA LEU A 32 18.38 -3.84 -2.78
C LEU A 32 18.98 -3.58 -4.18
N GLN A 33 18.47 -2.60 -4.91
CA GLN A 33 18.93 -2.27 -6.27
C GLN A 33 20.42 -1.87 -6.31
N PHE A 34 20.96 -1.35 -5.20
CA PHE A 34 22.38 -1.10 -5.03
C PHE A 34 23.24 -2.35 -5.30
N PHE A 35 22.74 -3.54 -4.95
CA PHE A 35 23.46 -4.80 -5.14
C PHE A 35 23.47 -5.31 -6.58
N CYS A 36 22.69 -4.71 -7.49
CA CYS A 36 22.75 -5.05 -8.92
C CYS A 36 24.15 -4.80 -9.52
N SER A 37 24.93 -3.91 -8.90
CA SER A 37 26.33 -3.65 -9.25
C SER A 37 27.27 -4.83 -8.95
N LEU A 38 26.90 -5.75 -8.04
CA LEU A 38 27.73 -6.87 -7.56
C LEU A 38 27.46 -8.20 -8.29
N PHE A 39 27.10 -8.17 -9.57
CA PHE A 39 26.71 -9.37 -10.36
C PHE A 39 25.49 -10.14 -9.80
N ILE A 40 24.67 -9.49 -8.99
CA ILE A 40 23.41 -10.05 -8.48
C ILE A 40 22.26 -9.51 -9.32
N HIS A 41 21.32 -10.36 -9.71
CA HIS A 41 20.09 -9.94 -10.36
C HIS A 41 18.97 -9.77 -9.34
N LEU A 42 18.21 -8.68 -9.43
CA LEU A 42 17.07 -8.44 -8.57
C LEU A 42 15.79 -8.62 -9.39
N GLU A 43 14.91 -9.52 -8.96
CA GLU A 43 13.65 -9.80 -9.65
C GLU A 43 12.47 -9.64 -8.68
N SER A 44 11.62 -8.65 -8.94
CA SER A 44 10.43 -8.36 -8.12
C SER A 44 9.17 -8.97 -8.72
N PHE A 45 8.28 -9.51 -7.90
CA PHE A 45 6.94 -10.00 -8.27
C PHE A 45 6.88 -11.13 -9.33
N CYS A 46 8.03 -11.64 -9.81
CA CYS A 46 8.17 -12.63 -10.90
C CYS A 46 7.09 -12.51 -11.96
N SER A 47 7.23 -11.51 -12.85
CA SER A 47 6.28 -11.27 -13.94
C SER A 47 6.20 -12.43 -14.94
N ARG A 48 7.27 -13.23 -15.04
CA ARG A 48 7.37 -14.42 -15.89
C ARG A 48 7.56 -15.67 -15.03
N LEU A 49 6.67 -16.66 -15.23
CA LEU A 49 6.76 -17.99 -14.63
C LEU A 49 6.77 -19.02 -15.78
N PRO A 50 7.73 -19.96 -15.82
CA PRO A 50 8.87 -20.11 -14.91
C PRO A 50 9.91 -18.99 -15.03
N PRO A 51 10.66 -18.69 -13.95
CA PRO A 51 11.74 -17.70 -13.98
C PRO A 51 12.89 -18.17 -14.89
N LEU A 52 13.52 -17.24 -15.59
CA LEU A 52 14.66 -17.54 -16.48
C LEU A 52 15.87 -18.01 -15.67
N LYS A 53 16.42 -19.19 -16.02
CA LYS A 53 17.64 -19.71 -15.39
C LYS A 53 18.84 -18.87 -15.80
N ARG A 54 19.51 -18.25 -14.83
CA ARG A 54 20.72 -17.44 -15.06
C ARG A 54 21.96 -18.23 -14.63
N ARG A 55 22.92 -18.40 -15.54
CA ARG A 55 24.13 -19.20 -15.30
C ARG A 55 25.21 -18.44 -14.52
N GLU A 56 25.42 -17.16 -14.84
CA GLU A 56 26.50 -16.35 -14.27
C GLU A 56 26.08 -15.54 -13.03
N LYS A 57 24.85 -15.00 -13.03
CA LYS A 57 24.33 -14.15 -11.96
C LYS A 57 23.31 -14.91 -11.12
N ARG A 58 23.35 -14.70 -9.80
CA ARG A 58 22.33 -15.20 -8.87
C ARG A 58 21.22 -14.20 -8.67
N THR A 59 20.02 -14.71 -8.44
CA THR A 59 18.80 -13.93 -8.36
C THR A 59 18.38 -13.77 -6.91
N ILE A 60 18.08 -12.54 -6.51
CA ILE A 60 17.33 -12.23 -5.31
C ILE A 60 15.89 -11.97 -5.76
N TYR A 61 15.00 -12.89 -5.41
CA TYR A 61 13.57 -12.76 -5.63
C TYR A 61 12.94 -11.98 -4.49
N VAL A 62 12.20 -10.92 -4.79
CA VAL A 62 11.44 -10.16 -3.79
C VAL A 62 9.95 -10.22 -4.13
N ALA A 63 9.15 -10.83 -3.25
CA ALA A 63 7.78 -11.19 -3.56
C ALA A 63 6.85 -11.09 -2.34
N THR A 64 5.55 -10.95 -2.59
CA THR A 64 4.52 -11.18 -1.57
C THR A 64 4.32 -12.66 -1.31
N PHE A 65 3.62 -13.03 -0.24
CA PHE A 65 3.30 -14.43 0.08
C PHE A 65 2.69 -15.20 -1.10
N GLU A 66 1.73 -14.60 -1.80
CA GLU A 66 1.04 -15.24 -2.93
C GLU A 66 2.00 -15.48 -4.10
N LYS A 67 2.84 -14.48 -4.42
CA LYS A 67 3.80 -14.54 -5.52
C LYS A 67 4.94 -15.50 -5.23
N ALA A 68 5.41 -15.54 -3.98
CA ALA A 68 6.41 -16.49 -3.52
C ALA A 68 5.89 -17.93 -3.65
N ASN A 69 4.63 -18.18 -3.30
CA ASN A 69 4.00 -19.49 -3.49
C ASN A 69 3.89 -19.90 -4.96
N MET A 70 3.50 -18.98 -5.84
CA MET A 70 3.48 -19.25 -7.29
C MET A 70 4.89 -19.59 -7.82
N LEU A 71 5.90 -18.84 -7.39
CA LEU A 71 7.30 -19.06 -7.79
C LEU A 71 7.80 -20.43 -7.35
N ILE A 72 7.59 -20.79 -6.08
CA ILE A 72 8.04 -22.07 -5.53
C ILE A 72 7.33 -23.24 -6.22
N ASN A 73 6.01 -23.18 -6.40
CA ASN A 73 5.28 -24.23 -7.12
C ASN A 73 5.80 -24.39 -8.55
N CYS A 74 6.07 -23.29 -9.24
CA CYS A 74 6.62 -23.33 -10.58
C CYS A 74 8.04 -23.93 -10.60
N LEU A 75 8.88 -23.63 -9.63
CA LEU A 75 10.22 -24.24 -9.51
C LEU A 75 10.17 -25.73 -9.16
N ILE A 76 9.18 -26.17 -8.38
CA ILE A 76 8.92 -27.60 -8.10
C ILE A 76 8.51 -28.31 -9.38
N GLU A 77 7.52 -27.78 -10.10
CA GLU A 77 7.02 -28.36 -11.37
C GLU A 77 8.10 -28.49 -12.46
N ASN A 78 9.19 -27.72 -12.34
CA ASN A 78 10.30 -27.72 -13.29
C ASN A 78 11.60 -28.32 -12.73
N ASP A 79 11.57 -29.01 -11.57
CA ASP A 79 12.74 -29.63 -10.92
C ASP A 79 13.93 -28.68 -10.68
N ARG A 80 13.63 -27.39 -10.43
CA ARG A 80 14.62 -26.32 -10.29
C ARG A 80 14.69 -25.71 -8.90
N LEU A 81 13.97 -26.26 -7.93
CA LEU A 81 13.91 -25.67 -6.60
C LEU A 81 15.26 -25.70 -5.85
N GLN A 82 16.19 -26.57 -6.25
CA GLN A 82 17.57 -26.60 -5.74
C GLN A 82 18.35 -25.31 -6.02
N GLU A 83 17.85 -24.45 -6.92
CA GLU A 83 18.43 -23.13 -7.19
C GLU A 83 18.29 -22.19 -5.98
N ILE A 84 17.26 -22.36 -5.14
CA ILE A 84 17.02 -21.53 -3.95
C ILE A 84 17.80 -22.07 -2.76
N GLY A 85 18.75 -21.28 -2.25
CA GLY A 85 19.55 -21.63 -1.07
C GLY A 85 19.10 -20.96 0.22
N LEU A 86 18.36 -19.86 0.14
CA LEU A 86 17.93 -19.07 1.29
C LEU A 86 16.51 -18.55 1.08
N VAL A 87 15.64 -18.78 2.06
CA VAL A 87 14.29 -18.19 2.13
C VAL A 87 14.21 -17.32 3.38
N ILE A 88 13.95 -16.03 3.18
CA ILE A 88 13.70 -15.07 4.26
C ILE A 88 12.21 -14.75 4.27
N VAL A 89 11.57 -14.94 5.41
CA VAL A 89 10.17 -14.60 5.62
C VAL A 89 10.08 -13.49 6.65
N ASP A 90 9.60 -12.33 6.20
CA ASP A 90 9.29 -11.22 7.08
C ASP A 90 7.89 -11.39 7.68
N GLU A 91 7.73 -10.94 8.93
CA GLU A 91 6.52 -11.08 9.73
C GLU A 91 5.95 -12.52 9.76
N VAL A 92 6.78 -13.50 10.16
CA VAL A 92 6.44 -14.94 10.22
C VAL A 92 5.15 -15.22 11.00
N PHE A 93 4.79 -14.39 11.99
CA PHE A 93 3.53 -14.56 12.71
C PHE A 93 2.30 -14.48 11.81
N LEU A 94 2.36 -13.76 10.68
CA LEU A 94 1.26 -13.65 9.72
C LEU A 94 0.88 -14.98 9.06
N ILE A 95 1.81 -15.94 9.06
CA ILE A 95 1.58 -17.30 8.57
C ILE A 95 0.50 -18.00 9.37
N PHE A 96 0.31 -17.60 10.63
CA PHE A 96 -0.63 -18.19 11.57
C PHE A 96 -1.94 -17.39 11.70
N VAL A 97 -2.17 -16.37 10.85
CA VAL A 97 -3.39 -15.54 10.86
C VAL A 97 -4.42 -16.05 9.84
N PHE A 98 -5.68 -16.22 10.29
CA PHE A 98 -6.75 -17.02 9.67
C PHE A 98 -7.00 -16.81 8.15
N TRP A 99 -6.79 -15.59 7.64
CA TRP A 99 -7.03 -15.26 6.22
C TRP A 99 -5.86 -15.59 5.28
N ILE A 100 -4.63 -15.69 5.81
CA ILE A 100 -3.39 -15.98 5.07
C ILE A 100 -3.00 -17.46 5.24
N LEU A 101 -3.72 -18.20 6.09
CA LEU A 101 -3.38 -19.54 6.56
C LEU A 101 -3.08 -20.53 5.44
N VAL A 102 -3.94 -20.71 4.43
CA VAL A 102 -3.69 -21.84 3.52
C VAL A 102 -2.47 -21.58 2.64
N PHE A 103 -2.32 -20.40 2.03
CA PHE A 103 -1.21 -20.15 1.10
C PHE A 103 0.16 -20.06 1.80
N SER A 104 0.24 -19.39 2.94
CA SER A 104 1.50 -19.22 3.67
C SER A 104 1.94 -20.50 4.38
N PHE A 105 1.00 -21.29 4.89
CA PHE A 105 1.29 -22.57 5.52
C PHE A 105 1.75 -23.62 4.49
N TYR A 106 1.12 -23.71 3.31
CA TYR A 106 1.62 -24.54 2.21
C TYR A 106 3.01 -24.11 1.77
N LEU A 107 3.25 -22.81 1.65
CA LEU A 107 4.57 -22.30 1.30
C LEU A 107 5.63 -22.78 2.29
N MET A 108 5.34 -22.65 3.59
CA MET A 108 6.28 -23.01 4.64
C MET A 108 6.48 -24.52 4.75
N LEU A 109 5.44 -25.33 4.51
CA LEU A 109 5.53 -26.78 4.42
C LEU A 109 6.32 -27.24 3.20
N SER A 110 6.07 -26.68 2.02
CA SER A 110 6.82 -27.00 0.79
C SER A 110 8.29 -26.61 0.94
N VAL A 111 8.59 -25.44 1.52
CA VAL A 111 9.96 -25.00 1.79
C VAL A 111 10.62 -25.88 2.87
N ARG A 112 9.93 -26.21 3.97
CA ARG A 112 10.46 -27.08 5.04
C ARG A 112 10.71 -28.49 4.55
N HIS A 113 9.70 -29.12 3.94
CA HIS A 113 9.80 -30.48 3.42
C HIS A 113 11.00 -30.56 2.48
N LEU A 114 11.13 -29.61 1.57
CA LEU A 114 12.14 -29.66 0.54
C LEU A 114 13.56 -29.29 1.04
N ILE A 115 13.69 -28.38 2.01
CA ILE A 115 14.97 -28.16 2.70
C ILE A 115 15.38 -29.39 3.52
N SER A 116 14.41 -30.10 4.10
CA SER A 116 14.70 -31.36 4.83
C SER A 116 15.06 -32.52 3.90
N THR A 117 14.45 -32.60 2.72
CA THR A 117 14.69 -33.68 1.75
C THR A 117 15.99 -33.47 0.96
N LEU A 118 16.36 -32.22 0.67
CA LEU A 118 17.60 -31.89 -0.05
C LEU A 118 18.81 -31.72 0.87
N GLY A 119 18.62 -31.49 2.17
CA GLY A 119 19.70 -31.23 3.13
C GLY A 119 20.45 -29.90 2.93
N GLU A 120 20.09 -29.12 1.90
CA GLU A 120 20.80 -27.90 1.53
C GLU A 120 19.86 -26.69 1.42
N GLY A 121 19.72 -25.91 2.49
CA GLY A 121 18.96 -24.65 2.46
C GLY A 121 18.86 -23.99 3.83
N GLN A 122 18.58 -22.69 3.86
CA GLN A 122 18.34 -21.97 5.11
C GLN A 122 17.02 -21.22 5.07
N ILE A 123 16.24 -21.31 6.16
CA ILE A 123 15.07 -20.46 6.41
C ILE A 123 15.44 -19.43 7.47
N VAL A 124 15.07 -18.18 7.26
CA VAL A 124 15.19 -17.11 8.26
C VAL A 124 13.84 -16.46 8.45
N GLY A 125 13.32 -16.54 9.67
CA GLY A 125 12.08 -15.90 10.08
C GLY A 125 12.33 -14.61 10.85
N ILE A 126 11.66 -13.52 10.47
CA ILE A 126 11.66 -12.27 11.21
C ILE A 126 10.24 -12.05 11.73
N THR A 127 10.08 -11.72 13.02
CA THR A 127 8.76 -11.49 13.62
C THR A 127 8.86 -10.65 14.88
N ALA A 128 7.77 -9.96 15.23
CA ALA A 128 7.56 -9.40 16.57
C ALA A 128 7.57 -10.50 17.66
N THR A 129 7.85 -10.12 18.92
CA THR A 129 7.99 -11.03 20.06
C THR A 129 6.75 -11.91 20.31
N LEU A 130 6.91 -13.22 20.09
CA LEU A 130 5.87 -14.25 20.28
C LEU A 130 5.95 -14.91 21.67
N ALA A 131 4.83 -15.40 22.19
CA ALA A 131 4.75 -16.17 23.44
C ALA A 131 5.30 -17.57 23.27
N ASN A 132 4.95 -18.17 22.14
CA ASN A 132 5.29 -19.52 21.74
C ASN A 132 6.36 -19.50 20.63
N SER A 133 7.38 -18.65 20.78
CA SER A 133 8.53 -18.63 19.85
C SER A 133 9.17 -20.01 19.72
N ASP A 134 9.17 -20.79 20.81
CA ASP A 134 9.78 -22.12 20.85
C ASP A 134 9.00 -23.15 20.03
N GLU A 135 7.67 -23.04 19.97
CA GLU A 135 6.83 -23.88 19.11
C GLU A 135 7.06 -23.58 17.63
N VAL A 136 7.12 -22.28 17.27
CA VAL A 136 7.41 -21.85 15.90
C VAL A 136 8.83 -22.27 15.49
N ALA A 137 9.79 -22.15 16.41
CA ALA A 137 11.16 -22.57 16.21
C ALA A 137 11.28 -24.08 16.02
N SER A 138 10.58 -24.87 16.84
CA SER A 138 10.48 -26.33 16.69
C SER A 138 9.85 -26.70 15.35
N PHE A 139 8.75 -26.02 14.98
CA PHE A 139 8.10 -26.19 13.68
C PHE A 139 9.00 -25.78 12.50
N LEU A 140 9.99 -24.91 12.69
CA LEU A 140 10.94 -24.53 11.64
C LEU A 140 12.30 -25.24 11.74
N ASN A 141 12.52 -26.02 12.80
CA ASN A 141 13.84 -26.53 13.20
C ASN A 141 14.89 -25.40 13.25
N ALA A 142 14.54 -24.28 13.88
CA ALA A 142 15.30 -23.03 13.89
C ALA A 142 15.77 -22.66 15.31
N SER A 143 16.86 -21.90 15.38
CA SER A 143 17.31 -21.23 16.61
C SER A 143 16.57 -19.90 16.81
N VAL A 144 16.18 -19.59 18.06
CA VAL A 144 15.49 -18.33 18.40
C VAL A 144 16.48 -17.28 18.89
N PHE A 145 16.30 -16.03 18.44
CA PHE A 145 17.01 -14.86 18.97
C PHE A 145 15.98 -13.80 19.39
N THR A 146 15.97 -13.41 20.67
CA THR A 146 15.05 -12.41 21.23
C THR A 146 15.79 -11.21 21.80
N THR A 147 15.18 -10.04 21.70
CA THR A 147 15.64 -8.80 22.35
C THR A 147 14.47 -8.19 23.12
N ASP A 148 14.75 -7.66 24.32
CA ASP A 148 13.71 -7.10 25.19
C ASP A 148 13.46 -5.63 24.86
N PHE A 149 12.20 -5.29 24.54
CA PHE A 149 11.73 -3.92 24.34
C PHE A 149 10.73 -3.56 25.44
N ARG A 150 10.96 -2.45 26.16
CA ARG A 150 10.07 -1.96 27.22
C ARG A 150 9.36 -0.67 26.79
N PRO A 151 8.02 -0.67 26.65
CA PRO A 151 7.28 0.53 26.29
C PRO A 151 7.26 1.54 27.44
N VAL A 152 7.37 2.83 27.11
CA VAL A 152 7.15 3.93 28.07
C VAL A 152 5.72 4.43 27.90
N VAL A 153 4.90 4.24 28.94
CA VAL A 153 3.51 4.71 29.00
C VAL A 153 3.47 6.00 29.80
N ILE A 154 2.81 7.04 29.28
CA ILE A 154 2.63 8.30 29.98
C ILE A 154 1.13 8.53 30.18
N LEU A 155 0.74 8.85 31.42
CA LEU A 155 -0.63 9.18 31.76
C LEU A 155 -1.06 10.48 31.10
N ALA A 156 -2.23 10.48 30.46
CA ALA A 156 -2.82 11.68 29.89
C ALA A 156 -3.14 12.69 30.99
N THR A 157 -2.25 13.66 31.23
CA THR A 157 -2.58 14.82 32.06
C THR A 157 -3.45 15.76 31.25
N LYS A 158 -4.72 15.95 31.66
CA LYS A 158 -5.62 16.93 31.04
C LYS A 158 -5.04 18.34 31.22
N LEU A 159 -4.27 18.81 30.24
CA LEU A 159 -3.73 20.16 30.23
C LEU A 159 -4.64 21.09 29.42
N ALA A 160 -5.42 21.92 30.13
CA ALA A 160 -6.21 23.03 29.61
C ALA A 160 -7.27 22.73 28.51
N LYS A 161 -8.27 23.61 28.38
CA LYS A 161 -9.36 23.49 27.38
C LYS A 161 -8.90 23.44 25.91
N LYS A 162 -7.65 23.83 25.61
CA LYS A 162 -7.10 23.95 24.24
C LYS A 162 -6.28 22.74 23.77
N ASP A 163 -5.78 21.89 24.68
CA ASP A 163 -4.96 20.72 24.37
C ASP A 163 -5.41 19.51 25.22
N PRO A 164 -6.61 18.95 24.94
CA PRO A 164 -7.23 17.95 25.79
C PRO A 164 -6.38 16.66 25.95
N ASP A 165 -5.47 16.41 25.02
CA ASP A 165 -4.61 15.23 24.97
C ASP A 165 -3.17 15.50 25.44
N GLY A 166 -2.82 16.74 25.80
CA GLY A 166 -1.47 17.11 26.23
C GLY A 166 -0.38 16.89 25.17
N LEU A 167 -0.71 17.11 23.89
CA LEU A 167 0.23 16.91 22.78
C LEU A 167 1.29 18.02 22.71
N VAL A 168 0.98 19.24 23.13
CA VAL A 168 1.89 20.39 23.00
C VAL A 168 3.18 20.20 23.81
N PRO A 169 3.14 19.82 25.11
CA PRO A 169 4.36 19.53 25.87
C PRO A 169 5.22 18.44 25.23
N LEU A 170 4.60 17.42 24.61
CA LEU A 170 5.32 16.33 23.96
C LEU A 170 6.03 16.76 22.66
N LEU A 171 5.66 17.91 22.09
CA LEU A 171 6.19 18.45 20.84
C LEU A 171 7.17 19.61 21.05
N GLN A 172 7.05 20.35 22.16
CA GLN A 172 7.71 21.63 22.37
C GLN A 172 9.24 21.56 22.30
N ASP A 173 9.85 20.50 22.83
CA ASP A 173 11.32 20.33 22.85
C ASP A 173 11.90 19.76 21.54
N LEU A 174 11.04 19.32 20.63
CA LEU A 174 11.44 18.61 19.40
C LEU A 174 11.30 19.50 18.17
N ILE A 175 10.20 20.23 18.07
CA ILE A 175 9.82 20.99 16.88
C ILE A 175 10.46 22.39 16.95
N PRO A 176 11.02 22.92 15.86
CA PRO A 176 10.92 22.45 14.47
C PRO A 176 12.04 21.51 14.00
N ARG A 177 13.07 21.25 14.82
CA ARG A 177 14.32 20.62 14.39
C ARG A 177 14.23 19.10 14.18
N LYS A 178 13.40 18.43 14.97
CA LYS A 178 13.25 16.97 14.97
C LYS A 178 11.87 16.57 14.44
N SER A 179 11.74 15.33 13.99
CA SER A 179 10.50 14.83 13.39
C SER A 179 9.69 13.99 14.38
N VAL A 180 8.36 14.09 14.31
CA VAL A 180 7.43 13.38 15.18
C VAL A 180 6.33 12.71 14.36
N ILE A 181 6.03 11.44 14.65
CA ILE A 181 4.87 10.73 14.10
C ILE A 181 3.83 10.56 15.21
N ILE A 182 2.58 10.92 14.93
CA ILE A 182 1.44 10.78 15.85
C ILE A 182 0.47 9.76 15.27
N PHE A 183 0.40 8.56 15.85
CA PHE A 183 -0.57 7.54 15.49
C PHE A 183 -1.94 7.81 16.10
N CYS A 184 -2.95 7.89 15.25
CA CYS A 184 -4.33 8.15 15.62
C CYS A 184 -5.24 6.96 15.28
N PRO A 185 -6.29 6.68 16.08
CA PRO A 185 -7.20 5.55 15.85
C PRO A 185 -8.02 5.64 14.57
N THR A 186 -8.33 6.85 14.10
CA THR A 186 -9.23 7.10 12.98
C THR A 186 -8.66 8.12 11.99
N LYS A 187 -9.11 8.03 10.72
CA LYS A 187 -8.74 8.98 9.65
C LYS A 187 -9.08 10.42 10.05
N LEU A 188 -10.33 10.64 10.47
CA LEU A 188 -10.81 11.93 10.95
C LEU A 188 -10.03 12.42 12.19
N GLY A 189 -9.59 11.50 13.05
CA GLY A 189 -8.72 11.82 14.18
C GLY A 189 -7.37 12.42 13.74
N CYS A 190 -6.76 11.87 12.68
CA CYS A 190 -5.52 12.41 12.10
C CYS A 190 -5.73 13.85 11.61
N GLU A 191 -6.81 14.08 10.86
CA GLU A 191 -7.13 15.40 10.31
C GLU A 191 -7.41 16.42 11.41
N ASN A 192 -8.19 16.05 12.43
CA ASN A 192 -8.53 16.94 13.54
C ASN A 192 -7.32 17.31 14.40
N ILE A 193 -6.42 16.35 14.64
CA ILE A 193 -5.17 16.62 15.35
C ILE A 193 -4.27 17.53 14.50
N CYS A 194 -4.13 17.26 13.20
CA CYS A 194 -3.38 18.13 12.30
C CYS A 194 -3.91 19.58 12.38
N LYS A 195 -5.23 19.79 12.28
CA LYS A 195 -5.86 21.13 12.42
C LYS A 195 -5.56 21.77 13.77
N SER A 196 -5.61 21.00 14.85
CA SER A 196 -5.36 21.50 16.21
C SER A 196 -3.90 21.90 16.38
N ILE A 197 -2.96 21.06 15.94
CA ILE A 197 -1.53 21.35 15.96
C ILE A 197 -1.21 22.57 15.11
N VAL A 198 -1.78 22.71 13.90
CA VAL A 198 -1.57 23.89 13.06
C VAL A 198 -1.95 25.19 13.79
N ARG A 199 -3.01 25.18 14.61
CA ARG A 199 -3.46 26.34 15.39
C ARG A 199 -2.55 26.65 16.58
N ILE A 200 -1.96 25.63 17.20
CA ILE A 200 -1.22 25.76 18.47
C ILE A 200 0.30 25.81 18.26
N ALA A 201 0.80 25.23 17.17
CA ALA A 201 2.22 25.13 16.87
C ALA A 201 2.89 26.51 16.76
N PRO A 202 4.16 26.62 17.16
CA PRO A 202 4.88 27.88 17.13
C PRO A 202 5.01 28.43 15.71
N LYS A 203 4.94 29.76 15.56
CA LYS A 203 5.06 30.43 14.25
C LYS A 203 6.38 30.08 13.54
N SER A 204 7.45 29.80 14.28
CA SER A 204 8.74 29.35 13.75
C SER A 204 8.63 28.11 12.85
N LEU A 205 7.70 27.20 13.13
CA LEU A 205 7.47 26.02 12.28
C LEU A 205 6.95 26.41 10.90
N ARG A 206 6.13 27.47 10.78
CA ARG A 206 5.53 27.92 9.52
C ARG A 206 6.53 28.64 8.61
N HIS A 207 7.49 29.34 9.19
CA HIS A 207 8.48 30.13 8.45
C HIS A 207 9.66 29.32 7.91
N GLN A 208 9.88 28.10 8.40
CA GLN A 208 10.92 27.23 7.87
C GLN A 208 10.46 26.52 6.60
N LYS A 209 11.37 26.42 5.61
CA LYS A 209 11.19 25.65 4.37
C LYS A 209 9.91 26.02 3.59
N THR A 210 9.45 27.27 3.70
CA THR A 210 8.22 27.74 3.05
C THR A 210 8.24 27.57 1.54
N GLU A 211 9.37 27.85 0.88
CA GLU A 211 9.49 27.68 -0.58
C GLU A 211 9.39 26.22 -1.02
N VAL A 212 9.99 25.29 -0.26
CA VAL A 212 9.85 23.84 -0.51
C VAL A 212 8.39 23.41 -0.36
N ARG A 213 7.69 23.90 0.68
CA ARG A 213 6.28 23.57 0.92
C ARG A 213 5.36 24.12 -0.17
N LYS A 214 5.58 25.35 -0.64
CA LYS A 214 4.85 25.92 -1.78
C LYS A 214 5.02 25.08 -3.03
N ALA A 215 6.26 24.66 -3.33
CA ALA A 215 6.54 23.79 -4.48
C ALA A 215 5.81 22.44 -4.37
N LEU A 216 5.76 21.84 -3.17
CA LEU A 216 5.03 20.58 -2.93
C LEU A 216 3.53 20.74 -3.13
N VAL A 217 2.92 21.80 -2.58
CA VAL A 217 1.49 22.08 -2.77
C VAL A 217 1.17 22.34 -4.24
N ASN A 218 2.04 23.07 -4.96
CA ASN A 218 1.88 23.31 -6.39
C ASN A 218 1.98 22.01 -7.19
N SER A 219 2.86 21.07 -6.80
CA SER A 219 2.92 19.75 -7.43
C SER A 219 1.61 18.97 -7.21
N LEU A 220 1.06 18.99 -5.99
CA LEU A 220 -0.22 18.33 -5.70
C LEU A 220 -1.37 18.92 -6.54
N LYS A 221 -1.43 20.24 -6.64
CA LYS A 221 -2.40 20.94 -7.52
C LYS A 221 -2.22 20.54 -8.98
N GLN A 222 -0.99 20.33 -9.44
CA GLN A 222 -0.72 19.86 -10.80
C GLN A 222 -1.09 18.40 -11.01
N ASP A 223 -1.31 17.59 -9.97
CA ASP A 223 -1.63 16.17 -10.14
C ASP A 223 -3.14 15.87 -10.04
N ASP A 224 -3.95 16.80 -9.48
CA ASP A 224 -5.40 16.64 -9.23
C ASP A 224 -6.21 17.90 -9.64
N ASP A 225 -6.03 18.38 -10.87
CA ASP A 225 -6.87 19.43 -11.52
C ASP A 225 -6.93 20.77 -10.81
N GLY A 226 -5.83 21.15 -10.17
CA GLY A 226 -5.77 22.36 -9.36
C GLY A 226 -6.39 22.19 -7.97
N HIS A 227 -6.94 21.03 -7.66
CA HIS A 227 -7.54 20.73 -6.36
C HIS A 227 -6.52 20.07 -5.43
N VAL A 228 -6.55 20.50 -4.18
CA VAL A 228 -5.89 19.81 -3.06
C VAL A 228 -6.88 19.84 -1.92
N TYR A 229 -6.91 18.77 -1.14
CA TYR A 229 -7.74 18.73 0.04
C TYR A 229 -7.38 19.92 0.97
N PRO A 230 -8.31 20.83 1.32
CA PRO A 230 -7.97 22.11 1.93
C PRO A 230 -7.18 22.01 3.24
N TYR A 231 -7.49 20.99 4.04
CA TYR A 231 -6.78 20.75 5.30
C TYR A 231 -5.39 20.16 5.09
N LEU A 232 -5.17 19.42 4.00
CA LEU A 232 -3.83 18.95 3.63
C LEU A 232 -2.97 20.12 3.19
N GLU A 233 -3.49 21.02 2.35
CA GLU A 233 -2.78 22.24 1.93
C GLU A 233 -2.40 23.12 3.14
N THR A 234 -3.36 23.40 4.03
CA THR A 234 -3.13 24.22 5.23
C THR A 234 -2.10 23.59 6.17
N GLY A 235 -2.16 22.26 6.33
CA GLY A 235 -1.21 21.49 7.12
C GLY A 235 0.20 21.55 6.54
N LEU A 236 0.36 21.20 5.27
CA LEU A 236 1.66 21.16 4.58
C LEU A 236 2.36 22.52 4.64
N MET A 237 1.64 23.61 4.40
CA MET A 237 2.16 24.97 4.51
C MET A 237 2.66 25.31 5.93
N SER A 238 2.06 24.68 6.94
CA SER A 238 2.41 24.85 8.35
C SER A 238 3.43 23.84 8.88
N GLY A 239 3.95 22.93 8.04
CA GLY A 239 4.91 21.89 8.45
C GLY A 239 4.29 20.70 9.18
N VAL A 240 2.97 20.52 9.06
CA VAL A 240 2.20 19.44 9.70
C VAL A 240 1.45 18.66 8.63
N GLY A 241 1.72 17.38 8.48
CA GLY A 241 1.06 16.50 7.51
C GLY A 241 0.12 15.52 8.20
N PHE A 242 -0.75 14.89 7.43
CA PHE A 242 -1.43 13.68 7.84
C PHE A 242 -1.37 12.60 6.76
N HIS A 243 -1.41 11.33 7.18
CA HIS A 243 -1.28 10.18 6.28
C HIS A 243 -2.25 9.07 6.69
N HIS A 244 -3.19 8.73 5.80
CA HIS A 244 -4.11 7.60 5.98
C HIS A 244 -4.62 7.10 4.63
N SER A 245 -5.30 5.95 4.63
CA SER A 245 -5.89 5.35 3.42
C SER A 245 -7.03 6.15 2.76
N GLY A 246 -7.33 7.35 3.26
CA GLY A 246 -8.27 8.27 2.60
C GLY A 246 -7.61 9.14 1.54
N LEU A 247 -6.29 9.30 1.61
CA LEU A 247 -5.47 9.99 0.61
C LEU A 247 -5.14 9.05 -0.56
N THR A 248 -5.00 9.61 -1.76
CA THR A 248 -4.52 8.86 -2.92
C THR A 248 -3.07 8.41 -2.70
N SER A 249 -2.61 7.45 -3.50
CA SER A 249 -1.23 6.97 -3.43
C SER A 249 -0.23 8.09 -3.76
N GLU A 250 -0.58 8.94 -4.73
CA GLU A 250 0.20 10.12 -5.13
C GLU A 250 0.30 11.15 -3.99
N GLU A 251 -0.82 11.43 -3.30
CA GLU A 251 -0.81 12.33 -2.15
C GLU A 251 0.02 11.78 -0.98
N ARG A 252 -0.11 10.48 -0.71
CA ARG A 252 0.67 9.81 0.33
C ARG A 252 2.17 9.91 0.02
N GLU A 253 2.58 9.65 -1.21
CA GLU A 253 3.97 9.76 -1.64
C GLU A 253 4.52 11.19 -1.44
N VAL A 254 3.75 12.22 -1.78
CA VAL A 254 4.17 13.61 -1.53
C VAL A 254 4.33 13.91 -0.05
N VAL A 255 3.39 13.46 0.80
CA VAL A 255 3.48 13.65 2.26
C VAL A 255 4.66 12.90 2.85
N GLU A 256 4.91 11.67 2.40
CA GLU A 256 6.03 10.83 2.82
C GLU A 256 7.37 11.49 2.46
N ASN A 257 7.53 11.92 1.21
CA ASN A 257 8.71 12.65 0.74
C ASN A 257 8.91 13.96 1.51
N ALA A 258 7.83 14.71 1.74
CA ALA A 258 7.88 15.96 2.50
C ALA A 258 8.34 15.73 3.95
N PHE A 259 7.94 14.62 4.57
CA PHE A 259 8.41 14.23 5.90
C PHE A 259 9.88 13.81 5.88
N GLN A 260 10.30 13.04 4.89
CA GLN A 260 11.68 12.54 4.76
C GLN A 260 12.70 13.68 4.57
N VAL A 261 12.39 14.69 3.76
CA VAL A 261 13.25 15.89 3.59
C VAL A 261 13.07 16.91 4.73
N GLY A 262 12.21 16.60 5.71
CA GLY A 262 11.89 17.44 6.87
C GLY A 262 11.19 18.74 6.51
N ALA A 263 10.52 18.82 5.36
CA ALA A 263 9.60 19.93 5.06
C ALA A 263 8.36 19.85 5.96
N VAL A 264 7.91 18.63 6.25
CA VAL A 264 6.93 18.31 7.29
C VAL A 264 7.68 17.76 8.50
N SER A 265 7.52 18.39 9.67
CA SER A 265 8.16 17.94 10.92
C SER A 265 7.22 17.09 11.78
N ILE A 266 5.91 17.24 11.62
CA ILE A 266 4.90 16.50 12.39
C ILE A 266 3.99 15.76 11.41
N LEU A 267 3.86 14.44 11.56
CA LEU A 267 3.02 13.60 10.71
C LEU A 267 1.96 12.87 11.54
N CYS A 268 0.69 13.18 11.32
CA CYS A 268 -0.45 12.49 11.97
C CYS A 268 -0.91 11.31 11.10
N SER A 269 -0.83 10.07 11.58
CA SER A 269 -1.13 8.92 10.73
C SER A 269 -1.99 7.85 11.39
N THR A 270 -2.72 7.07 10.59
CA THR A 270 -3.35 5.83 11.05
C THR A 270 -2.35 4.67 11.08
N SER A 271 -2.76 3.53 11.65
CA SER A 271 -1.95 2.29 11.69
C SER A 271 -1.46 1.80 10.32
N THR A 272 -2.10 2.22 9.23
CA THR A 272 -1.71 1.87 7.85
C THR A 272 -0.29 2.28 7.49
N LEU A 273 0.24 3.36 8.07
CA LEU A 273 1.61 3.77 7.81
C LEU A 273 2.61 2.82 8.48
N ALA A 274 2.23 2.17 9.59
CA ALA A 274 3.10 1.32 10.39
C ALA A 274 3.68 0.14 9.57
N ALA A 275 2.92 -0.39 8.61
CA ALA A 275 3.28 -1.56 7.81
C ALA A 275 3.63 -1.25 6.33
N GLY A 276 3.78 0.03 5.95
CA GLY A 276 3.75 0.41 4.52
C GLY A 276 5.02 1.02 3.93
N VAL A 277 5.75 1.81 4.72
CA VAL A 277 6.85 2.68 4.23
C VAL A 277 7.87 2.92 5.33
N ASN A 278 9.18 2.86 5.07
CA ASN A 278 10.21 3.19 6.05
C ASN A 278 10.35 4.71 6.27
N LEU A 279 9.60 5.22 7.25
CA LEU A 279 9.65 6.61 7.69
C LEU A 279 9.97 6.64 9.19
N PRO A 280 11.26 6.78 9.55
CA PRO A 280 11.66 6.91 10.95
C PRO A 280 11.47 8.34 11.43
N ALA A 281 11.16 8.49 12.72
CA ALA A 281 10.97 9.77 13.39
C ALA A 281 11.74 9.81 14.71
N ARG A 282 12.11 11.00 15.17
CA ARG A 282 12.78 11.14 16.47
C ARG A 282 11.90 10.65 17.62
N ARG A 283 10.60 10.95 17.54
CA ARG A 283 9.59 10.52 18.53
C ARG A 283 8.36 9.95 17.84
N VAL A 284 7.80 8.90 18.44
CA VAL A 284 6.49 8.36 18.08
C VAL A 284 5.52 8.59 19.22
N ILE A 285 4.32 9.09 18.91
CA ILE A 285 3.24 9.30 19.87
C ILE A 285 2.05 8.44 19.44
N ILE A 286 1.57 7.57 20.32
CA ILE A 286 0.33 6.81 20.11
C ILE A 286 -0.76 7.52 20.90
N LYS A 287 -1.65 8.20 20.19
CA LYS A 287 -2.65 9.12 20.79
C LYS A 287 -3.72 8.40 21.59
N ALA A 288 -4.04 7.17 21.22
CA ALA A 288 -4.89 6.30 22.00
C ALA A 288 -4.57 4.84 21.65
N PRO A 289 -4.74 3.90 22.58
CA PRO A 289 -4.34 2.51 22.39
C PRO A 289 -5.34 1.70 21.55
N TYR A 290 -6.04 2.32 20.61
CA TYR A 290 -7.14 1.70 19.86
C TYR A 290 -6.98 1.87 18.35
N VAL A 291 -7.51 0.89 17.61
CA VAL A 291 -7.80 1.00 16.17
C VAL A 291 -9.31 0.89 16.01
N GLY A 292 -9.95 2.01 15.64
CA GLY A 292 -11.41 2.10 15.71
C GLY A 292 -11.91 1.92 17.15
N ARG A 293 -12.52 0.77 17.46
CA ARG A 293 -13.03 0.42 18.80
C ARG A 293 -12.23 -0.71 19.48
N GLU A 294 -11.35 -1.38 18.75
CA GLU A 294 -10.56 -2.50 19.28
C GLU A 294 -9.23 -2.01 19.84
N LEU A 295 -8.74 -2.66 20.90
CA LEU A 295 -7.42 -2.39 21.46
C LEU A 295 -6.33 -2.75 20.43
N LEU A 296 -5.28 -1.95 20.36
CA LEU A 296 -4.11 -2.21 19.54
C LEU A 296 -3.51 -3.59 19.87
N LYS A 297 -3.32 -4.41 18.84
CA LYS A 297 -2.56 -5.66 18.98
C LYS A 297 -1.09 -5.32 19.23
N LYS A 298 -0.41 -6.14 20.03
CA LYS A 298 1.03 -5.95 20.32
C LYS A 298 1.89 -5.88 19.06
N SER A 299 1.61 -6.65 18.02
CA SER A 299 2.34 -6.54 16.74
C SER A 299 2.19 -5.17 16.10
N GLN A 300 0.97 -4.64 16.03
CA GLN A 300 0.70 -3.30 15.49
C GLN A 300 1.37 -2.22 16.34
N TYR A 301 1.34 -2.37 17.67
CA TYR A 301 2.02 -1.47 18.58
C TYR A 301 3.53 -1.44 18.34
N LEU A 302 4.17 -2.61 18.26
CA LEU A 302 5.60 -2.73 18.01
C LEU A 302 6.02 -2.13 16.66
N GLN A 303 5.21 -2.31 15.61
CA GLN A 303 5.42 -1.67 14.31
C GLN A 303 5.34 -0.14 14.36
N MET A 304 4.48 0.41 15.22
CA MET A 304 4.38 1.86 15.41
C MET A 304 5.59 2.41 16.16
N VAL A 305 5.91 1.86 17.34
CA VAL A 305 7.00 2.36 18.19
C VAL A 305 8.38 2.08 17.62
N GLY A 306 8.55 1.03 16.81
CA GLY A 306 9.80 0.72 16.10
C GLY A 306 10.22 1.77 15.07
N ARG A 307 9.37 2.78 14.80
CA ARG A 307 9.71 3.95 13.97
C ARG A 307 10.38 5.07 14.75
N ALA A 308 10.45 4.96 16.08
CA ALA A 308 11.17 5.90 16.90
C ALA A 308 12.69 5.67 16.75
N GLY A 309 13.41 6.76 16.50
CA GLY A 309 14.86 6.77 16.29
C GLY A 309 15.22 6.69 14.80
N ARG A 310 15.88 7.73 14.29
CA ARG A 310 16.42 7.74 12.93
C ARG A 310 17.84 7.23 12.95
N ALA A 311 18.05 6.02 12.42
CA ALA A 311 19.38 5.41 12.30
C ALA A 311 20.35 6.38 11.59
N GLY A 312 21.48 6.68 12.24
CA GLY A 312 22.51 7.60 11.72
C GLY A 312 22.21 9.10 11.90
N TYR A 313 21.07 9.49 12.47
CA TYR A 313 20.72 10.90 12.73
C TYR A 313 20.43 11.21 14.19
N ASP A 314 19.72 10.32 14.88
CA ASP A 314 19.35 10.52 16.28
C ASP A 314 20.09 9.51 17.16
N GLU A 315 20.69 9.98 18.26
CA GLU A 315 21.30 9.11 19.28
C GLU A 315 20.26 8.31 20.08
N ILE A 316 19.04 8.84 20.19
CA ILE A 316 17.95 8.27 20.99
C ILE A 316 16.64 8.43 20.20
N GLY A 317 15.86 7.37 20.11
CA GLY A 317 14.45 7.38 19.70
C GLY A 317 13.55 7.08 20.90
N ASP A 318 12.44 7.78 21.05
CA ASP A 318 11.48 7.50 22.11
C ASP A 318 10.04 7.39 21.60
N ALA A 319 9.26 6.55 22.27
CA ALA A 319 7.87 6.31 21.96
C ALA A 319 7.01 6.55 23.20
N VAL A 320 5.93 7.30 23.03
CA VAL A 320 5.00 7.69 24.09
C VAL A 320 3.61 7.18 23.74
N THR A 321 2.97 6.46 24.65
CA THR A 321 1.57 6.06 24.51
C THR A 321 0.71 6.82 25.49
N ILE A 322 -0.29 7.53 24.97
CA ILE A 322 -1.25 8.29 25.77
C ILE A 322 -2.38 7.34 26.16
N VAL A 323 -2.58 7.19 27.47
CA VAL A 323 -3.65 6.37 28.05
C VAL A 323 -4.42 7.15 29.11
N ARG A 324 -5.70 6.80 29.26
CA ARG A 324 -6.54 7.23 30.37
C ARG A 324 -6.22 6.39 31.59
N SER A 325 -6.06 7.04 32.73
CA SER A 325 -5.83 6.36 34.00
C SER A 325 -6.98 5.41 34.34
N GLY A 326 -6.65 4.27 34.94
CA GLY A 326 -7.59 3.24 35.38
C GLY A 326 -7.51 1.96 34.53
N ILE A 327 -8.67 1.42 34.13
CA ILE A 327 -8.77 0.12 33.45
C ILE A 327 -8.06 0.11 32.09
N GLU A 328 -8.05 1.24 31.37
CA GLU A 328 -7.40 1.35 30.06
C GLU A 328 -5.88 1.19 30.19
N GLU A 329 -5.26 1.91 31.13
CA GLU A 329 -3.84 1.77 31.45
C GLU A 329 -3.46 0.33 31.80
N MET A 330 -4.22 -0.33 32.70
CA MET A 330 -3.94 -1.71 33.09
C MET A 330 -4.04 -2.67 31.90
N LYS A 331 -5.10 -2.56 31.08
CA LYS A 331 -5.26 -3.37 29.86
C LYS A 331 -4.14 -3.18 28.85
N VAL A 332 -3.64 -1.96 28.72
CA VAL A 332 -2.56 -1.62 27.78
C VAL A 332 -1.23 -2.20 28.26
N ILE A 333 -0.92 -2.02 29.54
CA ILE A 333 0.30 -2.58 30.16
C ILE A 333 0.26 -4.11 30.06
N ASP A 334 -0.84 -4.74 30.45
CA ASP A 334 -1.01 -6.19 30.37
C ASP A 334 -0.92 -6.68 28.93
N SER A 335 -1.56 -6.01 27.97
CA SER A 335 -1.55 -6.43 26.56
C SER A 335 -0.18 -6.28 25.90
N PHE A 336 0.59 -5.25 26.25
CA PHE A 336 1.92 -5.03 25.66
C PHE A 336 3.00 -5.87 26.34
N GLN A 337 2.86 -6.17 27.63
CA GLN A 337 3.72 -7.11 28.34
C GLN A 337 3.38 -8.57 28.00
N ALA A 338 2.11 -8.88 27.72
CA ALA A 338 1.68 -10.19 27.25
C ALA A 338 2.45 -10.56 25.98
N LYS A 339 3.05 -11.74 25.96
CA LYS A 339 3.67 -12.26 24.74
C LYS A 339 2.56 -12.62 23.74
N LEU A 340 2.82 -12.51 22.43
CA LEU A 340 1.82 -12.83 21.41
C LEU A 340 1.53 -14.35 21.42
N THR A 341 0.39 -14.78 21.96
CA THR A 341 0.02 -16.20 21.94
C THR A 341 -0.60 -16.54 20.59
N LEU A 342 0.10 -17.30 19.77
CA LEU A 342 -0.52 -17.92 18.60
C LEU A 342 -1.31 -19.14 19.07
N ASN A 343 -2.63 -19.15 18.84
CA ASN A 343 -3.38 -20.40 18.92
C ASN A 343 -2.98 -21.26 17.72
N VAL A 344 -1.95 -22.08 17.89
CA VAL A 344 -1.55 -23.07 16.89
C VAL A 344 -2.60 -24.17 16.91
N PHE A 345 -3.70 -23.95 16.18
CA PHE A 345 -4.54 -25.06 15.78
C PHE A 345 -3.72 -25.88 14.79
N PHE A 346 -3.05 -26.94 15.26
CA PHE A 346 -2.71 -28.11 14.46
C PHE A 346 -4.02 -28.77 14.03
N CYS A 347 -4.78 -28.07 13.20
CA CYS A 347 -6.00 -28.60 12.63
C CYS A 347 -5.58 -29.71 11.68
N SER A 348 -6.30 -30.82 11.72
CA SER A 348 -6.21 -32.02 10.87
C SER A 348 -6.45 -31.75 9.38
N VAL A 349 -6.00 -30.61 8.87
CA VAL A 349 -5.98 -30.18 7.46
C VAL A 349 -5.02 -31.06 6.64
N PHE A 350 -4.18 -31.85 7.30
CA PHE A 350 -3.34 -32.86 6.66
C PHE A 350 -4.18 -33.89 5.87
N GLU A 351 -5.38 -34.24 6.35
CA GLU A 351 -6.23 -35.24 5.69
C GLU A 351 -7.16 -34.66 4.61
N LEU A 352 -7.64 -33.43 4.78
CA LEU A 352 -8.53 -32.78 3.79
C LEU A 352 -7.78 -32.24 2.56
N THR A 353 -6.46 -32.08 2.63
CA THR A 353 -5.68 -31.45 1.55
C THR A 353 -5.02 -32.46 0.62
N VAL A 354 -4.62 -33.63 1.12
CA VAL A 354 -4.17 -34.73 0.25
C VAL A 354 -5.30 -35.15 -0.72
N PHE A 355 -6.57 -34.97 -0.33
CA PHE A 355 -7.71 -35.18 -1.23
C PHE A 355 -7.94 -34.08 -2.28
N LYS A 356 -7.30 -32.90 -2.14
CA LYS A 356 -7.44 -31.75 -3.07
C LYS A 356 -6.38 -31.68 -4.16
N PHE A 357 -5.39 -32.58 -4.17
CA PHE A 357 -4.36 -32.64 -5.22
C PHE A 357 -4.90 -32.99 -6.62
N LYS A 358 -6.17 -33.35 -6.76
CA LYS A 358 -6.85 -33.55 -8.06
C LYS A 358 -7.66 -32.36 -8.57
N SER A 359 -7.90 -31.33 -7.76
CA SER A 359 -8.66 -30.15 -8.17
C SER A 359 -7.73 -28.97 -8.44
N LYS A 360 -7.52 -28.63 -9.72
CA LYS A 360 -6.61 -27.59 -10.23
C LYS A 360 -6.88 -26.14 -9.74
N HIS A 361 -7.83 -25.89 -8.84
CA HIS A 361 -8.28 -24.52 -8.54
C HIS A 361 -8.49 -24.21 -7.04
N SER A 362 -8.00 -23.03 -6.63
CA SER A 362 -8.17 -22.43 -5.29
C SER A 362 -9.66 -22.22 -4.92
N PHE A 363 -9.99 -22.34 -3.64
CA PHE A 363 -11.35 -22.18 -3.07
C PHE A 363 -12.00 -20.81 -3.38
N GLU A 364 -11.21 -19.74 -3.39
CA GLU A 364 -11.65 -18.40 -3.82
C GLU A 364 -12.05 -18.38 -5.31
N LYS A 365 -11.26 -19.05 -6.16
CA LYS A 365 -11.57 -19.21 -7.58
C LYS A 365 -12.86 -20.01 -7.79
N GLN A 366 -13.18 -20.96 -6.91
CA GLN A 366 -14.41 -21.75 -6.97
C GLN A 366 -15.65 -20.91 -6.59
N LYS A 367 -15.56 -20.04 -5.57
CA LYS A 367 -16.65 -19.11 -5.21
C LYS A 367 -16.91 -18.07 -6.30
N ILE A 368 -15.86 -17.47 -6.84
CA ILE A 368 -15.95 -16.50 -7.93
C ILE A 368 -16.50 -17.19 -9.20
N ALA A 369 -16.00 -18.39 -9.52
CA ALA A 369 -16.50 -19.18 -10.64
C ALA A 369 -17.99 -19.52 -10.51
N PHE A 370 -18.44 -19.94 -9.33
CA PHE A 370 -19.85 -20.24 -9.09
C PHE A 370 -20.73 -18.99 -9.22
N SER A 371 -20.27 -17.87 -8.66
CA SER A 371 -20.99 -16.58 -8.71
C SER A 371 -21.11 -16.07 -10.15
N ILE A 372 -20.02 -16.12 -10.91
CA ILE A 372 -19.96 -15.69 -12.32
C ILE A 372 -20.79 -16.64 -13.18
N TRP A 373 -20.69 -17.96 -12.96
CA TRP A 373 -21.48 -18.95 -13.67
C TRP A 373 -22.98 -18.74 -13.46
N LEU A 374 -23.42 -18.44 -12.23
CA LEU A 374 -24.82 -18.15 -11.92
C LEU A 374 -25.33 -16.87 -12.61
N ILE A 375 -24.49 -15.83 -12.71
CA ILE A 375 -24.83 -14.56 -13.38
C ILE A 375 -24.91 -14.77 -14.90
N LEU A 376 -23.97 -15.51 -15.49
CA LEU A 376 -23.97 -15.82 -16.91
C LEU A 376 -25.15 -16.70 -17.33
N PHE A 377 -25.56 -17.62 -16.46
CA PHE A 377 -26.74 -18.47 -16.70
C PHE A 377 -28.05 -17.66 -16.73
N LYS A 378 -28.11 -16.54 -16.00
CA LYS A 378 -29.25 -15.61 -16.01
C LYS A 378 -29.19 -14.57 -17.15
N GLY A 379 -28.09 -14.53 -17.90
CA GLY A 379 -27.87 -13.63 -19.04
C GLY A 379 -27.09 -12.37 -18.67
N ILE A 380 -26.21 -11.93 -19.59
CA ILE A 380 -25.52 -10.64 -19.52
C ILE A 380 -26.31 -9.60 -20.30
N VAL A 381 -26.48 -8.43 -19.69
CA VAL A 381 -27.05 -7.26 -20.36
C VAL A 381 -25.91 -6.51 -21.06
N PHE A 382 -25.87 -6.60 -22.39
CA PHE A 382 -24.85 -5.92 -23.22
C PHE A 382 -25.21 -4.48 -23.59
N SER A 383 -26.41 -3.99 -23.23
CA SER A 383 -26.81 -2.61 -23.54
C SER A 383 -25.97 -1.54 -22.83
N SER A 384 -25.22 -1.92 -21.78
CA SER A 384 -24.25 -1.04 -21.14
C SER A 384 -23.08 -1.79 -20.49
N HIS A 385 -21.95 -1.11 -20.36
CA HIS A 385 -20.77 -1.61 -19.62
C HIS A 385 -21.03 -1.80 -18.12
N PHE A 386 -22.17 -1.32 -17.60
CA PHE A 386 -22.49 -1.38 -16.17
C PHE A 386 -22.54 -2.80 -15.64
N HIS A 387 -23.16 -3.73 -16.38
CA HIS A 387 -23.29 -5.12 -15.94
C HIS A 387 -21.90 -5.79 -15.89
N LEU A 388 -21.04 -5.53 -16.89
CA LEU A 388 -19.66 -6.01 -16.88
C LEU A 388 -18.86 -5.44 -15.69
N ILE A 389 -19.01 -4.14 -15.41
CA ILE A 389 -18.39 -3.49 -14.25
C ILE A 389 -18.90 -4.10 -12.93
N PHE A 390 -20.20 -4.38 -12.82
CA PHE A 390 -20.78 -5.01 -11.62
C PHE A 390 -20.24 -6.43 -11.37
N ILE A 391 -20.03 -7.21 -12.43
CA ILE A 391 -19.49 -8.58 -12.34
C ILE A 391 -18.06 -8.59 -11.77
N ILE A 392 -17.25 -7.58 -12.09
CA ILE A 392 -15.85 -7.49 -11.66
C ILE A 392 -15.65 -6.79 -10.32
N ILE A 393 -16.73 -6.42 -9.62
CA ILE A 393 -16.63 -5.83 -8.28
C ILE A 393 -16.50 -6.92 -7.22
N PRO A 394 -15.48 -6.82 -6.33
CA PRO A 394 -15.27 -7.80 -5.27
C PRO A 394 -16.46 -7.90 -4.33
N LEU A 395 -16.76 -9.12 -3.88
CA LEU A 395 -17.87 -9.39 -2.95
C LEU A 395 -17.63 -8.80 -1.55
N ASP A 396 -16.37 -8.62 -1.19
CA ASP A 396 -15.88 -8.03 0.06
C ASP A 396 -15.69 -6.51 -0.03
N THR A 397 -16.29 -5.86 -1.03
CA THR A 397 -16.27 -4.39 -1.12
C THR A 397 -17.15 -3.79 -0.02
N PHE A 398 -16.57 -2.93 0.83
CA PHE A 398 -17.30 -2.23 1.89
C PHE A 398 -17.18 -0.71 1.73
N THR A 399 -18.32 -0.01 1.77
CA THR A 399 -18.41 1.44 1.93
C THR A 399 -19.68 1.82 2.67
N VAL A 400 -19.68 2.99 3.30
CA VAL A 400 -20.91 3.61 3.79
C VAL A 400 -21.67 4.12 2.56
N ILE A 401 -22.92 3.69 2.41
CA ILE A 401 -23.80 4.14 1.32
C ILE A 401 -24.46 5.44 1.74
N ASP A 402 -24.38 6.46 0.89
CA ASP A 402 -25.21 7.66 1.04
C ASP A 402 -26.60 7.35 0.48
N TRP A 403 -27.53 6.99 1.37
CA TRP A 403 -28.91 6.63 1.00
C TRP A 403 -29.70 7.80 0.40
N ASN A 404 -29.25 9.05 0.57
CA ASN A 404 -29.87 10.19 -0.12
C ASN A 404 -29.61 10.16 -1.63
N ILE A 405 -28.58 9.43 -2.07
CA ILE A 405 -28.23 9.22 -3.47
C ILE A 405 -28.87 7.92 -4.00
N PHE A 406 -29.15 6.97 -3.12
CA PHE A 406 -29.57 5.62 -3.44
C PHE A 406 -30.89 5.27 -2.74
N TYR A 407 -31.98 5.91 -3.18
CA TYR A 407 -33.24 5.97 -2.42
C TYR A 407 -34.08 4.67 -2.40
N GLU A 408 -33.73 3.60 -3.13
CA GLU A 408 -34.73 2.54 -3.45
C GLU A 408 -34.30 1.07 -3.30
N GLU A 409 -33.14 0.71 -2.72
CA GLU A 409 -32.78 -0.71 -2.55
C GLU A 409 -32.68 -1.17 -1.09
N LYS A 410 -33.08 -2.42 -0.84
CA LYS A 410 -32.99 -3.10 0.47
C LYS A 410 -31.54 -3.12 0.98
N GLU A 411 -31.36 -2.89 2.28
CA GLU A 411 -30.08 -3.03 2.98
C GLU A 411 -29.47 -4.43 2.73
N GLY A 412 -28.20 -4.46 2.29
CA GLY A 412 -27.44 -5.70 2.09
C GLY A 412 -26.18 -5.53 1.23
N ASP A 413 -25.34 -6.57 1.16
CA ASP A 413 -24.07 -6.56 0.41
C ASP A 413 -24.24 -6.26 -1.09
N VAL A 414 -25.41 -6.56 -1.65
CA VAL A 414 -25.73 -6.27 -3.06
C VAL A 414 -25.79 -4.76 -3.32
N ALA A 415 -26.39 -4.00 -2.41
CA ALA A 415 -26.51 -2.54 -2.54
C ALA A 415 -25.12 -1.88 -2.56
N VAL A 416 -24.17 -2.37 -1.75
CA VAL A 416 -22.79 -1.86 -1.73
C VAL A 416 -22.09 -2.10 -3.06
N ARG A 417 -22.27 -3.27 -3.67
CA ARG A 417 -21.70 -3.60 -4.99
C ARG A 417 -22.31 -2.78 -6.11
N VAL A 418 -23.62 -2.56 -6.08
CA VAL A 418 -24.32 -1.70 -7.06
C VAL A 418 -23.84 -0.26 -6.92
N TYR A 419 -23.72 0.24 -5.69
CA TYR A 419 -23.18 1.57 -5.39
C TYR A 419 -21.75 1.73 -5.92
N ALA A 420 -20.89 0.73 -5.69
CA ALA A 420 -19.55 0.69 -6.27
C ALA A 420 -19.57 0.66 -7.81
N ALA A 421 -20.51 -0.07 -8.43
CA ALA A 421 -20.64 -0.12 -9.88
C ALA A 421 -20.99 1.24 -10.48
N PHE A 422 -21.87 2.01 -9.83
CA PHE A 422 -22.18 3.37 -10.27
C PHE A 422 -20.98 4.32 -10.20
N MET A 423 -20.19 4.23 -9.12
CA MET A 423 -18.94 4.98 -9.00
C MET A 423 -17.95 4.62 -10.12
N MET A 424 -17.76 3.33 -10.37
CA MET A 424 -16.85 2.84 -11.41
C MET A 424 -17.35 3.17 -12.82
N GLN A 425 -18.65 3.18 -13.06
CA GLN A 425 -19.23 3.60 -14.34
C GLN A 425 -18.97 5.08 -14.62
N ARG A 426 -18.95 5.92 -13.60
CA ARG A 426 -18.61 7.35 -13.76
C ARG A 426 -17.14 7.56 -14.03
N ILE A 427 -16.26 6.84 -13.33
CA ILE A 427 -14.83 6.81 -13.63
C ILE A 427 -14.60 6.30 -15.07
N TRP A 428 -15.34 5.26 -15.49
CA TRP A 428 -15.33 4.76 -16.86
C TRP A 428 -15.74 5.83 -17.88
N LYS A 429 -16.73 6.67 -17.54
CA LYS A 429 -17.15 7.84 -18.32
C LYS A 429 -16.24 9.06 -18.17
N GLN A 430 -15.01 8.88 -17.68
CA GLN A 430 -13.99 9.92 -17.52
C GLN A 430 -14.37 11.04 -16.54
N GLU A 431 -15.26 10.80 -15.58
CA GLU A 431 -15.43 11.73 -14.46
C GLU A 431 -14.22 11.66 -13.52
N SER A 432 -13.75 12.83 -13.05
CA SER A 432 -12.58 12.89 -12.17
C SER A 432 -12.82 12.19 -10.83
N PHE A 433 -11.75 11.64 -10.25
CA PHE A 433 -11.80 11.03 -8.92
C PHE A 433 -12.33 11.99 -7.86
N TRP A 434 -12.04 13.28 -8.02
CA TRP A 434 -12.53 14.34 -7.13
C TRP A 434 -14.04 14.51 -7.22
N SER A 435 -14.58 14.65 -8.44
CA SER A 435 -16.02 14.78 -8.68
C SER A 435 -16.79 13.56 -8.15
N VAL A 436 -16.31 12.35 -8.45
CA VAL A 436 -16.94 11.10 -7.99
C VAL A 436 -16.83 10.96 -6.46
N SER A 437 -15.67 11.27 -5.87
CA SER A 437 -15.47 11.24 -4.41
C SER A 437 -16.43 12.18 -3.68
N GLN A 438 -16.57 13.42 -4.16
CA GLN A 438 -17.48 14.40 -3.57
C GLN A 438 -18.94 14.00 -3.76
N ARG A 439 -19.31 13.53 -4.95
CA ARG A 439 -20.67 13.15 -5.27
C ARG A 439 -21.15 11.98 -4.42
N PHE A 440 -20.32 10.96 -4.21
CA PHE A 440 -20.70 9.74 -3.48
C PHE A 440 -20.25 9.76 -2.02
N SER A 441 -19.77 10.89 -1.50
CA SER A 441 -19.32 11.04 -0.10
C SER A 441 -18.27 9.99 0.33
N VAL A 442 -17.46 9.48 -0.61
CA VAL A 442 -16.39 8.51 -0.35
C VAL A 442 -15.02 9.18 -0.41
N THR A 443 -14.03 8.66 0.31
CA THR A 443 -12.66 9.19 0.21
C THR A 443 -11.98 8.79 -1.10
N ARG A 444 -11.21 9.69 -1.73
CA ARG A 444 -10.44 9.38 -2.96
C ARG A 444 -9.51 8.16 -2.81
N GLY A 445 -8.84 8.00 -1.67
CA GLY A 445 -7.97 6.85 -1.42
C GLY A 445 -8.73 5.53 -1.44
N TRP A 446 -9.95 5.50 -0.88
CA TRP A 446 -10.84 4.34 -0.98
C TRP A 446 -11.20 4.06 -2.45
N LEU A 447 -11.64 5.09 -3.18
CA LEU A 447 -12.03 4.96 -4.60
C LEU A 447 -10.89 4.39 -5.46
N GLN A 448 -9.65 4.85 -5.23
CA GLN A 448 -8.46 4.34 -5.90
C GLN A 448 -8.15 2.89 -5.52
N SER A 449 -8.25 2.54 -4.23
CA SER A 449 -8.02 1.16 -3.78
C SER A 449 -9.05 0.17 -4.33
N THR A 450 -10.32 0.60 -4.39
CA THR A 450 -11.42 -0.19 -4.97
C THR A 450 -11.20 -0.42 -6.46
N LEU A 451 -10.83 0.62 -7.23
CA LEU A 451 -10.51 0.46 -8.65
C LEU A 451 -9.34 -0.51 -8.86
N GLN A 452 -8.28 -0.43 -8.06
CA GLN A 452 -7.14 -1.36 -8.16
C GLN A 452 -7.55 -2.80 -7.86
N SER A 453 -8.39 -3.01 -6.85
CA SER A 453 -8.95 -4.33 -6.50
C SER A 453 -9.79 -4.90 -7.66
N ILE A 454 -10.66 -4.07 -8.24
CA ILE A 454 -11.49 -4.42 -9.40
C ILE A 454 -10.63 -4.82 -10.60
N CYS A 455 -9.61 -4.04 -10.96
CA CYS A 455 -8.71 -4.38 -12.06
C CYS A 455 -7.98 -5.71 -11.83
N SER A 456 -7.56 -5.99 -10.58
CA SER A 456 -6.91 -7.25 -10.20
C SER A 456 -7.88 -8.44 -10.31
N GLN A 457 -9.11 -8.27 -9.82
CA GLN A 457 -10.14 -9.30 -9.90
C GLN A 457 -10.54 -9.56 -11.35
N ALA A 458 -10.78 -8.52 -12.13
CA ALA A 458 -11.11 -8.64 -13.55
C ALA A 458 -10.02 -9.35 -14.36
N SER A 459 -8.74 -9.07 -14.08
CA SER A 459 -7.61 -9.80 -14.70
C SER A 459 -7.61 -11.28 -14.33
N SER A 460 -7.99 -11.59 -13.09
CA SER A 460 -8.10 -12.97 -12.59
C SER A 460 -9.29 -13.70 -13.23
N ILE A 461 -10.41 -13.00 -13.43
CA ILE A 461 -11.61 -13.51 -14.11
C ILE A 461 -11.31 -13.75 -15.60
N ALA A 462 -10.62 -12.83 -16.28
CA ALA A 462 -10.24 -12.99 -17.68
C ALA A 462 -9.37 -14.24 -17.89
N ARG A 463 -8.35 -14.44 -17.04
CA ARG A 463 -7.53 -15.67 -17.03
C ARG A 463 -8.32 -16.92 -16.72
N PHE A 464 -9.30 -16.83 -15.82
CA PHE A 464 -10.18 -17.95 -15.52
C PHE A 464 -11.07 -18.30 -16.73
N ALA A 465 -11.58 -17.29 -17.43
CA ALA A 465 -12.38 -17.47 -18.64
C ALA A 465 -11.62 -18.15 -19.79
N GLU A 466 -10.27 -18.07 -19.82
CA GLU A 466 -9.46 -18.84 -20.78
C GLU A 466 -9.54 -20.36 -20.54
N THR A 467 -9.81 -20.78 -19.32
CA THR A 467 -9.85 -22.21 -18.94
C THR A 467 -11.19 -22.87 -19.22
N ILE A 468 -12.25 -22.08 -19.45
CA ILE A 468 -13.62 -22.58 -19.64
C ILE A 468 -14.17 -22.06 -20.97
N PRO A 469 -14.35 -22.91 -22.00
CA PRO A 469 -14.81 -22.49 -23.32
C PRO A 469 -16.16 -21.74 -23.33
N SER A 470 -17.08 -22.07 -22.40
CA SER A 470 -18.38 -21.40 -22.30
C SER A 470 -18.28 -19.93 -21.82
N LEU A 471 -17.12 -19.50 -21.31
CA LEU A 471 -16.88 -18.13 -20.84
C LEU A 471 -16.19 -17.24 -21.89
N TRP A 472 -16.22 -17.63 -23.17
CA TRP A 472 -15.51 -16.93 -24.26
C TRP A 472 -15.81 -15.43 -24.34
N ALA A 473 -17.05 -15.00 -24.02
CA ALA A 473 -17.43 -13.60 -24.05
C ALA A 473 -16.63 -12.76 -23.02
N LEU A 474 -16.42 -13.29 -21.81
CA LEU A 474 -15.63 -12.61 -20.78
C LEU A 474 -14.14 -12.58 -21.15
N LYS A 475 -13.63 -13.62 -21.82
CA LYS A 475 -12.26 -13.67 -22.34
C LYS A 475 -12.00 -12.53 -23.33
N LEU A 476 -12.98 -12.17 -24.17
CA LEU A 476 -12.84 -11.09 -25.15
C LEU A 476 -13.10 -9.70 -24.55
N LEU A 477 -14.11 -9.56 -23.70
CA LEU A 477 -14.58 -8.25 -23.23
C LEU A 477 -13.81 -7.70 -22.02
N LEU A 478 -13.36 -8.56 -21.11
CA LEU A 478 -12.71 -8.10 -19.89
C LEU A 478 -11.33 -7.48 -20.11
N PRO A 479 -10.45 -7.97 -21.01
CA PRO A 479 -9.15 -7.34 -21.21
C PRO A 479 -9.25 -5.87 -21.62
N GLU A 480 -10.14 -5.54 -22.55
CA GLU A 480 -10.37 -4.15 -23.00
C GLU A 480 -10.96 -3.30 -21.87
N LEU A 481 -11.96 -3.82 -21.14
CA LEU A 481 -12.54 -3.17 -19.96
C LEU A 481 -11.50 -2.91 -18.87
N VAL A 482 -10.59 -3.85 -18.60
CA VAL A 482 -9.54 -3.69 -17.60
C VAL A 482 -8.49 -2.69 -18.06
N CYS A 483 -8.11 -2.73 -19.34
CA CYS A 483 -7.18 -1.76 -19.92
C CYS A 483 -7.73 -0.35 -19.75
N LYS A 484 -8.97 -0.14 -20.23
CA LYS A 484 -9.67 1.15 -20.11
C LYS A 484 -9.89 1.56 -18.66
N LEU A 485 -10.32 0.69 -17.73
CA LEU A 485 -10.49 1.03 -16.31
C LEU A 485 -9.17 1.40 -15.63
N ARG A 486 -8.07 0.71 -15.98
CA ARG A 486 -6.72 1.05 -15.49
C ARG A 486 -6.24 2.38 -16.07
N GLU A 487 -6.63 2.65 -17.32
CA GLU A 487 -6.34 3.86 -18.08
C GLU A 487 -7.40 4.95 -17.93
N CYS A 488 -8.42 4.78 -17.06
CA CYS A 488 -9.43 5.80 -16.74
C CYS A 488 -8.84 7.04 -16.03
N LYS A 489 -7.51 7.17 -16.04
CA LYS A 489 -6.82 8.44 -16.05
C LYS A 489 -6.66 8.86 -17.51
N GLU A 490 -7.79 9.21 -18.14
CA GLU A 490 -7.91 9.92 -19.42
C GLU A 490 -7.02 9.39 -20.55
N GLN A 491 -7.57 8.44 -21.31
CA GLN A 491 -6.99 8.03 -22.59
C GLN A 491 -6.73 9.21 -23.54
N GLU A 492 -7.48 10.30 -23.37
CA GLU A 492 -7.34 11.55 -24.12
C GLU A 492 -6.04 12.32 -23.82
N LEU A 493 -5.46 12.12 -22.63
CA LEU A 493 -4.20 12.75 -22.23
C LEU A 493 -2.96 11.89 -22.51
N ILE A 494 -3.14 10.60 -22.85
CA ILE A 494 -2.02 9.68 -23.15
C ILE A 494 -1.05 10.28 -24.18
N PRO A 495 -1.51 10.90 -25.29
CA PRO A 495 -0.60 11.53 -26.24
C PRO A 495 0.24 12.66 -25.61
N LEU A 496 -0.37 13.47 -24.74
CA LEU A 496 0.29 14.62 -24.11
C LEU A 496 1.25 14.21 -22.99
N LEU A 497 0.98 13.09 -22.33
CA LEU A 497 1.85 12.50 -21.31
C LEU A 497 3.16 11.92 -21.89
N ALA A 498 3.25 11.76 -23.21
CA ALA A 498 4.49 11.38 -23.88
C ALA A 498 5.52 12.53 -23.92
N ILE A 499 5.07 13.78 -23.73
CA ILE A 499 5.94 14.96 -23.76
C ILE A 499 6.69 15.07 -22.44
N ASP A 500 8.01 15.23 -22.50
CA ASP A 500 8.83 15.36 -21.30
C ASP A 500 8.40 16.57 -20.47
N TYR A 501 8.42 16.41 -19.15
CA TYR A 501 8.00 17.43 -18.17
C TYR A 501 6.50 17.80 -18.22
N VAL A 502 5.69 17.11 -19.03
CA VAL A 502 4.22 17.20 -18.99
C VAL A 502 3.68 16.10 -18.09
N LYS A 503 3.40 16.47 -16.83
CA LYS A 503 2.68 15.62 -15.87
C LYS A 503 1.16 15.73 -16.05
N ARG A 504 0.40 14.93 -15.31
CA ARG A 504 -1.04 14.71 -15.50
C ARG A 504 -1.88 15.99 -15.58
N GLY A 505 -1.83 16.87 -14.58
CA GLY A 505 -2.61 18.12 -14.66
C GLY A 505 -2.03 19.14 -15.64
N ARG A 506 -0.76 19.03 -16.04
CA ARG A 506 -0.24 19.83 -17.17
C ARG A 506 -0.85 19.37 -18.49
N ALA A 507 -0.93 18.06 -18.70
CA ALA A 507 -1.61 17.49 -19.87
C ALA A 507 -3.09 17.91 -19.91
N ARG A 508 -3.79 17.91 -18.78
CA ARG A 508 -5.20 18.36 -18.73
C ARG A 508 -5.35 19.85 -19.03
N GLN A 509 -4.51 20.71 -18.44
CA GLN A 509 -4.50 22.15 -18.75
C GLN A 509 -4.27 22.43 -20.23
N LEU A 510 -3.35 21.69 -20.86
CA LEU A 510 -3.10 21.76 -22.30
C LEU A 510 -4.35 21.32 -23.08
N TYR A 511 -4.95 20.21 -22.70
CA TYR A 511 -6.11 19.62 -23.36
C TYR A 511 -7.36 20.53 -23.30
N GLU A 512 -7.64 21.11 -22.13
CA GLU A 512 -8.74 22.08 -21.92
C GLU A 512 -8.55 23.36 -22.73
N LYS A 513 -7.30 23.75 -22.99
CA LYS A 513 -6.94 24.90 -23.84
C LYS A 513 -6.88 24.55 -25.33
N GLY A 514 -7.28 23.34 -25.71
CA GLY A 514 -7.38 22.90 -27.09
C GLY A 514 -6.13 22.20 -27.64
N TYR A 515 -5.06 22.09 -26.86
CA TYR A 515 -3.84 21.37 -27.25
C TYR A 515 -4.02 19.87 -27.02
N ARG A 516 -4.79 19.21 -27.88
CA ARG A 516 -5.19 17.80 -27.70
C ARG A 516 -4.22 16.77 -28.28
N THR A 517 -3.23 17.21 -29.05
CA THR A 517 -2.25 16.34 -29.70
C THR A 517 -0.83 16.85 -29.47
N VAL A 518 0.17 15.96 -29.55
CA VAL A 518 1.59 16.37 -29.47
C VAL A 518 1.92 17.40 -30.54
N GLY A 519 1.33 17.28 -31.74
CA GLY A 519 1.54 18.24 -32.83
C GLY A 519 0.97 19.63 -32.55
N ALA A 520 -0.16 19.70 -31.84
CA ALA A 520 -0.71 20.97 -31.39
C ALA A 520 0.20 21.65 -30.37
N VAL A 521 0.85 20.88 -29.48
CA VAL A 521 1.82 21.42 -28.51
C VAL A 521 3.13 21.81 -29.20
N ALA A 522 3.62 21.02 -30.16
CA ALA A 522 4.85 21.29 -30.92
C ALA A 522 4.76 22.58 -31.77
N SER A 523 3.56 22.91 -32.23
CA SER A 523 3.26 24.10 -33.04
C SER A 523 2.88 25.34 -32.20
N ALA A 524 2.82 25.22 -30.88
CA ALA A 524 2.40 26.30 -29.99
C ALA A 524 3.54 27.29 -29.71
N ASP A 525 3.19 28.57 -29.58
CA ASP A 525 4.13 29.60 -29.10
C ASP A 525 4.29 29.47 -27.56
N PRO A 526 5.53 29.27 -27.04
CA PRO A 526 5.79 29.24 -25.61
C PRO A 526 5.27 30.46 -24.84
N VAL A 527 5.24 31.65 -25.44
CA VAL A 527 4.74 32.89 -24.80
C VAL A 527 3.22 32.81 -24.61
N VAL A 528 2.50 32.29 -25.60
CA VAL A 528 1.04 32.09 -25.55
C VAL A 528 0.66 30.98 -24.58
N LEU A 529 1.48 29.92 -24.49
CA LEU A 529 1.30 28.85 -23.50
C LEU A 529 1.41 29.37 -22.06
N VAL A 530 2.38 30.25 -21.77
CA VAL A 530 2.53 30.87 -20.43
C VAL A 530 1.32 31.71 -20.05
N GLN A 531 0.74 32.43 -21.01
CA GLN A 531 -0.43 33.27 -20.78
C GLN A 531 -1.72 32.46 -20.61
N SER A 532 -1.83 31.34 -21.31
CA SER A 532 -3.04 30.50 -21.32
C SER A 532 -3.06 29.46 -20.21
N ILE A 533 -1.91 29.01 -19.72
CA ILE A 533 -1.78 27.92 -18.74
C ILE A 533 -1.32 28.46 -17.39
N GLN A 534 -2.15 28.26 -16.36
CA GLN A 534 -1.84 28.70 -15.00
C GLN A 534 -0.57 28.02 -14.46
N ASN A 535 0.24 28.79 -13.72
CA ASN A 535 1.46 28.30 -13.07
C ASN A 535 2.44 27.63 -14.06
N LEU A 536 2.54 28.14 -15.30
CA LEU A 536 3.57 27.76 -16.27
C LEU A 536 4.64 28.85 -16.34
N SER A 537 5.90 28.53 -16.01
CA SER A 537 7.02 29.46 -16.24
C SER A 537 7.46 29.43 -17.70
N SER A 538 7.95 30.56 -18.22
CA SER A 538 8.51 30.66 -19.59
C SER A 538 9.54 29.57 -19.91
N ARG A 539 10.46 29.27 -18.99
CA ARG A 539 11.44 28.19 -19.15
C ARG A 539 10.80 26.82 -19.37
N HIS A 540 9.80 26.46 -18.56
CA HIS A 540 9.08 25.18 -18.70
C HIS A 540 8.24 25.14 -19.97
N ALA A 541 7.61 26.24 -20.40
CA ALA A 541 6.87 26.30 -21.65
C ALA A 541 7.77 26.00 -22.85
N SER A 542 8.96 26.60 -22.91
CA SER A 542 9.94 26.33 -23.97
C SER A 542 10.42 24.88 -23.97
N ILE A 543 10.62 24.27 -22.79
CA ILE A 543 11.03 22.86 -22.67
C ILE A 543 9.91 21.93 -23.17
N ILE A 544 8.65 22.20 -22.81
CA ILE A 544 7.49 21.40 -23.22
C ILE A 544 7.32 21.45 -24.74
N VAL A 545 7.33 22.63 -25.35
CA VAL A 545 7.22 22.79 -26.81
C VAL A 545 8.37 22.10 -27.53
N ARG A 546 9.60 22.30 -27.04
CA ARG A 546 10.79 21.68 -27.65
C ARG A 546 10.78 20.16 -27.51
N SER A 547 10.31 19.61 -26.40
CA SER A 547 10.15 18.16 -26.23
C SER A 547 9.07 17.62 -27.16
N ALA A 548 7.95 18.32 -27.32
CA ALA A 548 6.89 17.93 -28.25
C ALA A 548 7.36 17.92 -29.71
N GLN A 549 8.25 18.85 -30.10
CA GLN A 549 8.86 18.89 -31.44
C GLN A 549 9.75 17.68 -31.75
N VAL A 550 10.29 16.98 -30.74
CA VAL A 550 11.13 15.79 -30.97
C VAL A 550 10.32 14.61 -31.55
N PHE A 551 9.00 14.63 -31.37
CA PHE A 551 8.10 13.61 -31.91
C PHE A 551 7.68 13.86 -33.37
N PHE A 552 8.17 14.94 -33.99
CA PHE A 552 7.84 15.38 -35.35
C PHE A 552 9.05 15.56 -36.25
#